data_AF-M0BVC0-F1
#
_entry.id   AF-M0BVC0-F1
#
_cell.length_a   1.000
_cell.length_b   1.000
_cell.length_c   1.000
_cell.angle_alpha   90.00
_cell.angle_beta   90.00
_cell.angle_gamma   90.00
#
_symmetry.space_group_name_H-M   'P 1'
#
loop_
_entity.id
_entity.type
_entity.pdbx_description
1 polymer ?
#
loop_
_entity_poly.entity_id
_entity_poly.type
_entity_poly.pdbx_seq_one_letter_code
_entity_poly.pdbx_strand_id
1 'polypeptide(L)'
;MYARNPERDAIWNDALEWMVCRGLPLRPREIEGYDPGLVRDVLETMVLEGWVAYDDRGDFFEPGPRVERFDAGRGSPRRRTW
;
A
#
# COMPACT_ATOMS: atom_id res chain seq x y z
N MET A 1 16.07 14.86 -12.10
CA MET A 1 14.71 14.79 -12.67
C MET A 1 14.37 13.31 -12.77
N TYR A 2 13.69 12.74 -11.77
CA TYR A 2 13.20 11.37 -11.90
C TYR A 2 12.14 11.40 -12.99
N ALA A 3 12.38 10.71 -14.10
CA ALA A 3 11.35 10.52 -15.10
C ALA A 3 10.15 9.89 -14.38
N ARG A 4 8.98 10.54 -14.43
CA ARG A 4 7.74 9.91 -13.97
C ARG A 4 7.59 8.64 -14.78
N ASN A 5 7.81 7.49 -14.15
CA ASN A 5 7.57 6.22 -14.79
C ASN A 5 6.07 5.93 -14.58
N PRO A 6 5.23 6.07 -15.63
CA PRO A 6 3.78 5.93 -15.50
C PRO A 6 3.39 4.54 -14.97
N GLU A 7 4.22 3.53 -15.21
CA GLU A 7 4.02 2.17 -14.70
C GLU A 7 4.18 2.11 -13.18
N ARG A 8 5.13 2.85 -12.60
CA ARG A 8 5.29 2.95 -11.14
C ARG A 8 4.09 3.64 -10.50
N ASP A 9 3.60 4.71 -11.13
CA ASP A 9 2.41 5.43 -10.66
C ASP A 9 1.16 4.51 -10.72
N ALA A 10 1.05 3.66 -11.74
CA ALA A 10 -0.04 2.69 -11.87
C ALA A 10 0.02 1.63 -10.75
N ILE A 11 1.18 0.99 -10.55
CA ILE A 11 1.41 0.02 -9.47
C ILE A 11 1.10 0.63 -8.10
N TRP A 12 1.52 1.88 -7.87
CA TRP A 12 1.26 2.59 -6.63
C TRP A 12 -0.25 2.76 -6.38
N ASN A 13 -1.01 3.16 -7.39
CA ASN A 13 -2.46 3.31 -7.28
C ASN A 13 -3.17 1.97 -7.08
N ASP A 14 -2.75 0.91 -7.78
CA ASP A 14 -3.32 -0.42 -7.62
C ASP A 14 -3.07 -0.97 -6.20
N ALA A 15 -1.87 -0.74 -5.65
CA ALA A 15 -1.56 -1.09 -4.26
C ALA A 15 -2.43 -0.33 -3.25
N LEU A 16 -2.63 0.98 -3.45
CA LEU A 16 -3.51 1.80 -2.61
C LEU A 16 -4.98 1.36 -2.74
N GLU A 17 -5.47 1.12 -3.96
CA GLU A 17 -6.82 0.64 -4.19
C GLU A 17 -7.05 -0.70 -3.49
N TRP A 18 -6.10 -1.63 -3.58
CA TRP A 18 -6.20 -2.91 -2.89
C TRP A 18 -6.35 -2.72 -1.37
N MET A 19 -5.47 -1.91 -0.77
CA MET A 19 -5.49 -1.65 0.66
C MET A 19 -6.78 -0.97 1.14
N VAL A 20 -7.34 -0.05 0.34
CA VAL A 20 -8.54 0.71 0.70
C VAL A 20 -9.84 -0.08 0.41
N CYS A 21 -9.90 -0.77 -0.74
CA CYS A 21 -11.15 -1.32 -1.26
C CYS A 21 -11.29 -2.83 -1.03
N ARG A 22 -10.19 -3.60 -1.07
CA ARG A 22 -10.21 -5.08 -0.98
C ARG A 22 -9.80 -5.58 0.40
N GLY A 23 -9.06 -4.79 1.15
CA GLY A 23 -8.59 -5.13 2.48
C GLY A 23 -7.29 -5.92 2.47
N LEU A 24 -6.75 -6.10 3.67
CA LEU A 24 -5.41 -6.62 3.93
C LEU A 24 -5.44 -8.11 4.22
N PRO A 25 -4.31 -8.82 4.05
CA PRO A 25 -3.00 -8.33 3.59
C PRO A 25 -2.84 -8.26 2.07
N LEU A 26 -2.01 -7.32 1.58
CA LEU A 26 -1.60 -7.24 0.17
C LEU A 26 -0.41 -8.18 -0.08
N ARG A 27 -0.48 -9.01 -1.13
CA ARG A 27 0.68 -9.76 -1.65
C ARG A 27 1.13 -9.13 -2.95
N PRO A 28 2.43 -9.08 -3.27
CA PRO A 28 2.90 -8.58 -4.57
C PRO A 28 2.25 -9.29 -5.75
N ARG A 29 1.97 -10.59 -5.60
CA ARG A 29 1.31 -11.42 -6.62
C ARG A 29 -0.11 -10.99 -6.95
N GLU A 30 -0.79 -10.25 -6.07
CA GLU A 30 -2.15 -9.76 -6.32
C GLU A 30 -2.16 -8.55 -7.26
N ILE A 31 -1.02 -7.89 -7.43
CA ILE A 31 -0.83 -6.83 -8.41
C ILE A 31 -0.41 -7.49 -9.72
N GLU A 32 -1.41 -7.97 -10.46
CA GLU A 32 -1.22 -8.65 -11.74
C GLU A 32 -0.96 -7.65 -12.88
N GLY A 33 -0.29 -8.11 -13.94
CA GLY A 33 -0.08 -7.31 -15.16
C GLY A 33 1.21 -6.48 -15.19
N TYR A 34 2.03 -6.54 -14.16
CA TYR A 34 3.31 -5.83 -14.06
C TYR A 34 4.48 -6.78 -13.80
N ASP A 35 5.70 -6.31 -14.03
CA ASP A 35 6.90 -7.04 -13.65
C ASP A 35 6.98 -7.23 -12.12
N PRO A 36 7.15 -8.46 -11.60
CA PRO A 36 7.20 -8.71 -10.16
C PRO A 36 8.34 -7.98 -9.43
N GLY A 37 9.47 -7.75 -10.11
CA GLY A 37 10.59 -6.99 -9.56
C GLY A 37 10.25 -5.52 -9.40
N LEU A 38 9.60 -4.94 -10.41
CA LEU A 38 9.11 -3.56 -10.35
C LEU A 38 8.01 -3.37 -9.29
N VAL A 39 7.07 -4.31 -9.19
CA VAL A 39 6.06 -4.30 -8.12
C VAL A 39 6.72 -4.30 -6.74
N ARG A 40 7.73 -5.16 -6.54
CA ARG A 40 8.47 -5.21 -5.27
C ARG A 40 9.20 -3.90 -4.97
N ASP A 41 9.87 -3.31 -5.96
CA ASP A 41 10.59 -2.04 -5.81
C ASP A 41 9.66 -0.86 -5.48
N VAL A 42 8.46 -0.83 -6.07
CA VAL A 42 7.43 0.16 -5.74
C VAL A 42 6.91 -0.04 -4.32
N LEU A 43 6.59 -1.28 -3.93
CA LEU A 43 6.13 -1.58 -2.56
C LEU A 43 7.22 -1.27 -1.52
N GLU A 44 8.48 -1.59 -1.79
CA GLU A 44 9.65 -1.20 -0.98
C GLU A 44 9.70 0.34 -0.81
N THR A 45 9.50 1.08 -1.89
CA THR A 45 9.42 2.56 -1.84
C THR A 45 8.26 3.04 -0.97
N MET A 46 7.07 2.43 -1.12
CA MET A 46 5.88 2.76 -0.31
C MET A 46 6.11 2.48 1.19
N VAL A 47 6.89 1.45 1.53
CA VAL A 47 7.30 1.16 2.91
C VAL A 47 8.19 2.26 3.45
N LEU A 48 9.22 2.67 2.70
CA LEU A 48 10.11 3.76 3.10
C LEU A 48 9.36 5.09 3.32
N GLU A 49 8.31 5.33 2.55
CA GLU A 49 7.44 6.50 2.70
C GLU A 49 6.36 6.38 3.79
N GLY A 50 6.25 5.20 4.41
CA GLY A 50 5.32 4.90 5.51
C GLY A 50 3.88 4.68 5.08
N TRP A 51 3.62 4.46 3.79
CA TRP A 51 2.30 4.07 3.28
C TRP A 51 1.97 2.61 3.54
N VAL A 52 3.00 1.78 3.61
CA VAL A 52 2.89 0.32 3.76
C VAL A 52 3.90 -0.14 4.82
N ALA A 53 3.66 -1.27 5.46
CA ALA A 53 4.57 -1.93 6.39
C ALA A 53 4.76 -3.40 6.00
N TYR A 54 5.93 -3.95 6.30
CA TYR A 54 6.20 -5.38 6.17
C TYR A 54 5.56 -6.14 7.33
N ASP A 55 5.08 -7.36 7.05
CA ASP A 55 4.98 -8.36 8.10
C ASP A 55 6.39 -8.87 8.50
N ASP A 56 6.52 -9.52 9.66
CA ASP A 56 7.79 -10.05 10.17
C ASP A 56 8.47 -11.08 9.23
N ARG A 57 7.82 -11.52 8.16
CA ARG A 57 8.31 -12.52 7.20
C ARG A 57 8.62 -11.94 5.81
N GLY A 58 8.22 -10.69 5.54
CA GLY A 58 8.31 -10.07 4.22
C GLY A 58 7.39 -10.69 3.17
N ASP A 59 6.40 -11.49 3.58
CA ASP A 59 5.50 -12.20 2.66
C ASP A 59 4.26 -11.37 2.31
N PHE A 60 3.88 -10.47 3.23
CA PHE A 60 2.66 -9.68 3.17
C PHE A 60 2.92 -8.21 3.51
N PHE A 61 2.09 -7.35 2.93
CA PHE A 61 2.13 -5.89 3.11
C PHE A 61 0.88 -5.42 3.84
N GLU A 62 1.08 -4.69 4.94
CA GLU A 62 0.05 -4.07 5.77
C GLU A 62 0.06 -2.54 5.57
N PRO A 63 -1.00 -1.79 5.92
CA PRO A 63 -1.00 -0.34 5.80
C PRO A 63 -0.02 0.22 6.79
N GLY A 64 0.82 1.11 6.31
CA GLY A 64 1.71 1.88 7.15
C GLY A 64 0.95 2.98 7.91
N PRO A 65 1.61 3.59 8.91
CA PRO A 65 1.02 4.61 9.78
C PRO A 65 0.51 5.86 9.01
N ARG A 66 0.94 6.06 7.77
CA ARG A 66 0.43 7.15 6.92
C ARG A 66 -0.96 6.85 6.35
N VAL A 67 -1.26 5.59 6.02
CA VAL A 67 -2.59 5.16 5.59
C VAL A 67 -3.57 5.22 6.75
N GLU A 68 -3.16 4.82 7.96
CA GLU A 68 -4.00 4.96 9.17
C GLU A 68 -4.39 6.43 9.43
N ARG A 69 -3.47 7.37 9.22
CA ARG A 69 -3.74 8.82 9.33
C ARG A 69 -4.66 9.33 8.21
N PHE A 70 -4.54 8.78 7.00
CA PHE A 70 -5.41 9.12 5.88
C PHE A 70 -6.85 8.64 6.11
N ASP A 71 -7.03 7.43 6.62
CA ASP A 71 -8.33 6.87 7.01
C ASP A 71 -8.96 7.64 8.19
N ALA A 72 -8.16 7.99 9.20
CA ALA A 72 -8.62 8.79 10.35
C ALA A 72 -9.08 10.20 9.95
N GLY A 73 -8.49 10.81 8.92
CA GLY A 73 -8.85 12.13 8.42
C GLY A 73 -10.12 12.16 7.55
N ARG A 74 -10.55 11.02 7.01
CA ARG A 74 -11.75 10.92 6.14
C ARG A 74 -13.03 10.47 6.85
N GLY A 75 -12.96 10.22 8.15
CA GLY A 75 -14.14 9.97 8.99
C GLY A 75 -14.05 8.64 9.71
N SER A 76 -13.57 8.67 10.95
CA SER A 76 -13.92 7.65 11.92
C SER A 76 -15.10 8.13 12.76
N PRO A 77 -16.32 7.58 12.61
CA PRO A 77 -17.17 7.33 13.75
C PRO A 77 -16.76 5.96 14.31
N ARG A 78 -15.52 5.81 14.77
CA ARG A 78 -15.17 4.62 15.56
C ARG A 78 -15.81 4.81 16.94
N ARG A 79 -17.00 4.20 17.03
CA ARG A 79 -17.82 4.00 18.24
C ARG A 79 -16.94 3.76 19.45
N ARG A 80 -17.05 4.68 20.40
CA ARG A 80 -16.74 4.50 21.81
C ARG A 80 -17.77 3.51 22.35
N THR A 81 -17.38 2.28 22.62
CA THR A 81 -18.13 1.40 23.54
C THR A 81 -17.42 1.44 24.88
N TRP A 82 -18.13 2.02 25.86
CA TRP A 82 -17.83 1.94 27.27
C TRP A 82 -18.05 0.52 27.79
#